data_AF-A0A428SWX2-F1
#
_entry.id   AF-A0A428SWX2-F1
#
_cell.length_a   1.000
_cell.length_b   1.000
_cell.length_c   1.000
_cell.angle_alpha   90.00
_cell.angle_beta   90.00
_cell.angle_gamma   90.00
#
_symmetry.space_group_name_H-M   'P 1'
#
loop_
_entity.id
_entity.type
_entity.pdbx_description
1 polymer ?
#
loop_
_entity_poly.entity_id
_entity_poly.type
_entity_poly.pdbx_seq_one_letter_code
_entity_poly.pdbx_strand_id
1 'polypeptide(L)'
;METLVIEKTDKIGGTTAYSGGGVWVPCNHLQAQQGISDSPQDAATYINAIVKEGAPASTPARRAAYLEFSPKMAQFLHEQGFEWNLDLPYPDYHALEPGASLTSRSISPAPFDLKTLSGNWQSQLRRPTDWRPVVTSVEARSIVRCGASIGDFLKTVQLVVLRPLWTMIRGKKFVAAGVALVARLFQINLSLGMKFWTDAGLNQLLTSSAGNVVGALIERDGKVLRVQAKSGVILAAGGFARNPEMRERYLQTPTQTE
;
A
#
# COMPACT_ATOMS: atom_id res chain seq x y z
N MET A 1 -13.77 -12.90 -13.12
CA MET A 1 -13.73 -11.92 -14.23
C MET A 1 -12.33 -11.95 -14.82
N GLU A 2 -12.17 -12.00 -16.14
CA GLU A 2 -10.84 -11.87 -16.75
C GLU A 2 -10.30 -10.45 -16.49
N THR A 3 -9.09 -10.32 -15.97
CA THR A 3 -8.51 -9.01 -15.63
C THR A 3 -7.09 -8.89 -16.15
N LEU A 4 -6.83 -7.73 -16.75
CA LEU A 4 -5.51 -7.29 -17.19
C LEU A 4 -5.10 -6.08 -16.36
N VAL A 5 -3.95 -6.18 -15.70
CA VAL A 5 -3.27 -5.07 -15.05
C VAL A 5 -2.16 -4.59 -15.99
N ILE A 6 -2.09 -3.29 -16.21
CA ILE A 6 -1.02 -2.66 -16.98
C ILE A 6 -0.17 -1.78 -16.05
N GLU A 7 1.14 -1.83 -16.24
CA GLU A 7 2.13 -1.03 -15.52
C GLU A 7 3.02 -0.35 -16.56
N LYS A 8 3.16 0.98 -16.46
CA LYS A 8 3.92 1.78 -17.43
C LYS A 8 5.40 1.41 -17.46
N THR A 9 5.95 1.02 -16.31
CA THR A 9 7.38 0.70 -16.16
C THR A 9 7.63 -0.79 -16.28
N ASP A 10 8.90 -1.19 -16.23
CA ASP A 10 9.35 -2.57 -16.15
C ASP A 10 9.18 -3.18 -14.74
N LYS A 11 8.66 -2.41 -13.77
CA LYS A 11 8.56 -2.83 -12.35
C LYS A 11 7.17 -2.57 -11.73
N ILE A 12 6.57 -3.63 -11.21
CA ILE A 12 5.33 -3.59 -10.42
C ILE A 12 5.58 -2.95 -9.05
N GLY A 13 4.69 -2.05 -8.64
CA GLY A 13 4.56 -1.60 -7.25
C GLY A 13 4.48 -0.08 -7.07
N GLY A 14 5.00 0.71 -8.02
CA GLY A 14 4.96 2.18 -7.95
C GLY A 14 5.51 2.76 -6.63
N THR A 15 4.98 3.90 -6.20
CA THR A 15 5.38 4.53 -4.92
C THR A 15 5.04 3.66 -3.71
N THR A 16 4.03 2.80 -3.81
CA THR A 16 3.65 1.86 -2.74
C THR A 16 4.82 0.97 -2.32
N ALA A 17 5.67 0.54 -3.26
CA ALA A 17 6.86 -0.26 -2.93
C ALA A 17 7.89 0.48 -2.05
N TYR A 18 7.89 1.82 -2.03
CA TYR A 18 8.80 2.62 -1.22
C TYR A 18 8.22 3.00 0.16
N SER A 19 6.93 2.72 0.40
CA SER A 19 6.22 3.13 1.60
C SER A 19 6.55 2.25 2.83
N GLY A 20 6.06 2.66 4.00
CA GLY A 20 6.07 1.84 5.22
C GLY A 20 5.13 0.63 5.17
N GLY A 21 4.25 0.53 4.17
CA GLY A 21 3.29 -0.58 4.02
C GLY A 21 2.08 -0.53 4.97
N GLY A 22 2.05 0.42 5.91
CA GLY A 22 0.92 0.63 6.81
C GLY A 22 -0.33 1.11 6.07
N VAL A 23 -1.49 0.56 6.44
CA VAL A 23 -2.81 0.98 5.99
C VAL A 23 -3.69 1.22 7.21
N TRP A 24 -4.45 2.31 7.19
CA TRP A 24 -5.32 2.70 8.30
C TRP A 24 -6.69 2.03 8.15
N VAL A 25 -6.94 0.98 8.94
CA VAL A 25 -8.14 0.14 8.88
C VAL A 25 -8.75 0.05 10.28
N PRO A 26 -9.72 0.92 10.61
CA PRO A 26 -10.43 0.85 11.88
C PRO A 26 -11.25 -0.43 11.99
N CYS A 27 -11.53 -0.85 13.22
CA CYS A 27 -12.35 -2.02 13.51
C CYS A 27 -11.91 -3.29 12.74
N ASN A 28 -10.60 -3.45 12.55
CA ASN A 28 -10.06 -4.59 11.82
C ASN A 28 -10.07 -5.85 12.70
N HIS A 29 -10.13 -7.02 12.05
CA HIS A 29 -10.22 -8.32 12.74
C HIS A 29 -9.04 -8.64 13.67
N LEU A 30 -7.87 -8.00 13.48
CA LEU A 30 -6.68 -8.21 14.32
C LEU A 30 -6.78 -7.46 15.67
N GLN A 31 -7.47 -6.31 15.73
CA GLN A 31 -7.66 -5.57 16.99
C GLN A 31 -8.40 -6.44 18.02
N ALA A 32 -9.48 -7.12 17.60
CA ALA A 32 -10.25 -8.00 18.46
C ALA A 32 -9.41 -9.17 19.01
N GLN A 33 -8.52 -9.74 18.19
CA GLN A 33 -7.61 -10.83 18.60
C GLN A 33 -6.60 -10.39 19.67
N GLN A 34 -6.28 -9.10 19.74
CA GLN A 34 -5.37 -8.50 20.71
C GLN A 34 -6.10 -7.81 21.88
N GLY A 35 -7.42 -7.98 21.99
CA GLY A 35 -8.23 -7.36 23.03
C GLY A 35 -8.33 -5.83 22.93
N ILE A 36 -8.05 -5.26 21.74
CA ILE A 36 -8.14 -3.83 21.49
C ILE A 36 -9.55 -3.51 21.02
N SER A 37 -10.23 -2.62 21.76
CA SER A 37 -11.53 -2.11 21.38
C SER A 37 -11.38 -0.89 20.47
N ASP A 38 -12.14 -0.87 19.39
CA ASP A 38 -12.34 0.27 18.48
C ASP A 38 -13.80 0.24 18.02
N SER A 39 -14.34 1.36 17.53
CA SER A 39 -15.72 1.43 17.07
C SER A 39 -15.87 2.22 15.77
N PRO A 40 -16.87 1.88 14.92
CA PRO A 40 -17.18 2.68 13.74
C PRO A 40 -17.51 4.13 14.10
N GLN A 41 -18.13 4.35 15.26
CA GLN A 41 -18.48 5.68 15.77
C GLN A 41 -17.24 6.51 16.11
N ASP A 42 -16.26 5.93 16.82
CA ASP A 42 -15.02 6.63 17.16
C ASP A 42 -14.19 6.92 15.91
N ALA A 43 -14.07 5.94 15.01
CA ALA A 43 -13.38 6.12 13.74
C ALA A 43 -14.03 7.19 12.85
N ALA A 44 -15.37 7.24 12.81
CA ALA A 44 -16.14 8.27 12.13
C ALA A 44 -15.95 9.64 12.77
N THR A 45 -15.98 9.72 14.10
CA THR A 45 -15.75 10.96 14.85
C THR A 45 -14.36 11.51 14.53
N TYR A 46 -13.35 10.65 14.58
CA TYR A 46 -11.97 11.02 14.29
C TYR A 46 -11.76 11.51 12.86
N ILE A 47 -12.16 10.71 11.85
CA ILE A 47 -11.93 11.10 10.45
C ILE A 47 -12.69 12.38 10.08
N ASN A 48 -13.86 12.61 10.69
CA ASN A 48 -14.62 13.84 10.48
C ASN A 48 -14.01 15.06 11.19
N ALA A 49 -13.29 14.86 12.31
CA ALA A 49 -12.57 15.93 12.99
C ALA A 49 -11.33 16.39 12.21
N ILE A 50 -10.57 15.46 11.63
CA ILE A 50 -9.28 15.79 10.97
C ILE A 50 -9.41 16.18 9.49
N VAL A 51 -10.49 15.77 8.81
CA VAL A 51 -10.70 16.12 7.40
C VAL A 51 -11.48 17.42 7.31
N LYS A 52 -10.84 18.47 6.77
CA LYS A 52 -11.47 19.77 6.52
C LYS A 52 -12.76 19.62 5.71
N GLU A 53 -13.79 20.36 6.10
CA GLU A 53 -15.02 20.47 5.33
C GLU A 53 -14.77 21.00 3.92
N GLY A 54 -15.60 20.59 2.97
CA GLY A 54 -15.51 21.03 1.58
C GLY A 54 -14.43 20.35 0.72
N ALA A 55 -13.66 19.39 1.26
CA ALA A 55 -12.70 18.62 0.47
C ALA A 55 -13.41 17.72 -0.58
N PRO A 56 -13.37 18.02 -1.89
CA PRO A 56 -14.19 17.32 -2.89
C PRO A 56 -13.82 15.84 -3.01
N ALA A 57 -12.56 15.51 -2.72
CA ALA A 57 -12.06 14.14 -2.77
C ALA A 57 -12.54 13.28 -1.58
N SER A 58 -12.98 13.90 -0.48
CA SER A 58 -13.28 13.23 0.79
C SER A 58 -14.66 13.63 1.32
N THR A 59 -15.71 13.43 0.51
CA THR A 59 -17.10 13.69 0.91
C THR A 59 -17.54 12.79 2.06
N PRO A 60 -18.59 13.17 2.84
CA PRO A 60 -19.13 12.31 3.90
C PRO A 60 -19.46 10.90 3.42
N ALA A 61 -20.06 10.76 2.22
CA ALA A 61 -20.37 9.46 1.63
C ALA A 61 -19.11 8.61 1.34
N ARG A 62 -18.02 9.23 0.87
CA ARG A 62 -16.75 8.51 0.63
C ARG A 62 -16.09 8.08 1.94
N ARG A 63 -16.11 8.93 2.97
CA ARG A 63 -15.59 8.58 4.31
C ARG A 63 -16.39 7.44 4.93
N ALA A 64 -17.72 7.50 4.86
CA ALA A 64 -18.60 6.44 5.33
C ALA A 64 -18.31 5.11 4.60
N ALA A 65 -18.24 5.13 3.26
CA ALA A 65 -17.88 3.95 2.49
C ALA A 65 -16.49 3.41 2.86
N TYR A 66 -15.50 4.27 3.06
CA TYR A 66 -14.16 3.84 3.47
C TYR A 66 -14.18 3.15 4.83
N LEU A 67 -14.85 3.72 5.83
CA LEU A 67 -14.98 3.12 7.16
C LEU A 67 -15.75 1.80 7.13
N GLU A 68 -16.77 1.69 6.27
CA GLU A 68 -17.54 0.47 6.13
C GLU A 68 -16.74 -0.66 5.44
N PHE A 69 -16.05 -0.35 4.34
CA PHE A 69 -15.43 -1.35 3.48
C PHE A 69 -13.97 -1.65 3.80
N SER A 70 -13.25 -0.78 4.51
CA SER A 70 -11.85 -1.04 4.87
C SER A 70 -11.65 -2.30 5.76
N PRO A 71 -12.41 -2.55 6.85
CA PRO A 71 -12.25 -3.79 7.62
C PRO A 71 -12.69 -5.02 6.81
N LYS A 72 -13.73 -4.89 5.97
CA LYS A 72 -14.17 -5.94 5.04
C LYS A 72 -13.07 -6.30 4.03
N MET A 73 -12.37 -5.30 3.50
CA MET A 73 -11.23 -5.48 2.59
C MET A 73 -10.07 -6.19 3.28
N ALA A 74 -9.72 -5.80 4.51
CA ALA A 74 -8.65 -6.46 5.25
C ALA A 74 -8.97 -7.94 5.51
N GLN A 75 -10.21 -8.24 5.91
CA GLN A 75 -10.70 -9.61 6.11
C GLN A 75 -10.69 -10.41 4.80
N PHE A 76 -11.22 -9.84 3.71
CA PHE A 76 -11.23 -10.48 2.40
C PHE A 76 -9.81 -10.84 1.95
N LEU A 77 -8.84 -9.92 2.06
CA LEU A 77 -7.46 -10.19 1.71
C LEU A 77 -6.85 -11.28 2.60
N HIS A 78 -7.19 -11.28 3.90
CA HIS A 78 -6.76 -12.34 4.81
C HIS A 78 -7.24 -13.73 4.37
N GLU A 79 -8.50 -13.83 3.96
CA GLU A 79 -9.10 -15.07 3.42
C GLU A 79 -8.45 -15.52 2.11
N GLN A 80 -7.90 -14.59 1.32
CA GLN A 80 -7.10 -14.92 0.13
C GLN A 80 -5.63 -15.30 0.45
N GLY A 81 -5.24 -15.34 1.73
CA GLY A 81 -3.89 -15.69 2.16
C GLY A 81 -2.97 -14.50 2.40
N PHE A 82 -3.50 -13.27 2.46
CA PHE A 82 -2.72 -12.11 2.88
C PHE A 82 -2.50 -12.15 4.40
N GLU A 83 -1.25 -12.07 4.84
CA GLU A 83 -0.94 -12.01 6.27
C GLU A 83 -0.73 -10.55 6.68
N TRP A 84 -1.60 -10.09 7.56
CA TRP A 84 -1.52 -8.79 8.19
C TRP A 84 -0.80 -8.89 9.54
N ASN A 85 -0.12 -7.82 9.90
CA ASN A 85 0.33 -7.52 11.24
C ASN A 85 -0.46 -6.33 11.77
N LEU A 86 -0.82 -6.36 13.05
CA LEU A 86 -1.30 -5.17 13.75
C LEU A 86 -0.10 -4.34 14.20
N ASP A 87 -0.01 -3.08 13.77
CA ASP A 87 1.07 -2.20 14.18
C ASP A 87 0.76 -1.68 15.59
N LEU A 88 1.39 -2.24 16.63
CA LEU A 88 1.10 -1.89 18.02
C LEU A 88 2.36 -1.59 18.85
N PRO A 89 2.42 -0.48 19.62
CA PRO A 89 1.50 0.66 19.57
C PRO A 89 1.78 1.54 18.34
N TYR A 90 0.72 2.04 17.71
CA TYR A 90 0.78 3.01 16.61
C TYR A 90 -0.45 3.94 16.67
N PRO A 91 -0.43 4.95 17.58
CA PRO A 91 -1.56 5.83 17.78
C PRO A 91 -1.87 6.64 16.52
N ASP A 92 -3.11 7.11 16.44
CA ASP A 92 -3.52 8.11 15.46
C ASP A 92 -2.66 9.38 15.56
N TYR A 93 -2.26 9.95 14.42
CA TYR A 93 -1.33 11.08 14.39
C TYR A 93 -1.88 12.34 15.07
N HIS A 94 -3.19 12.54 15.01
CA HIS A 94 -3.88 13.61 15.73
C HIS A 94 -4.50 13.05 17.01
N ALA A 95 -3.67 12.51 17.90
CA ALA A 95 -4.09 11.77 19.10
C ALA A 95 -4.98 12.56 20.09
N LEU A 96 -5.03 13.89 19.96
CA LEU A 96 -5.84 14.77 20.80
C LEU A 96 -7.24 15.03 20.22
N GLU A 97 -7.50 14.65 18.97
CA GLU A 97 -8.78 14.85 18.32
C GLU A 97 -9.82 13.83 18.82
N PRO A 98 -11.12 14.19 18.84
CA PRO A 98 -12.16 13.31 19.34
C PRO A 98 -12.23 12.03 18.52
N GLY A 99 -12.41 10.89 19.20
CA GLY A 99 -12.45 9.56 18.58
C GLY A 99 -11.09 8.99 18.17
N ALA A 100 -9.97 9.69 18.43
CA ALA A 100 -8.64 9.17 18.12
C ALA A 100 -8.33 7.87 18.88
N SER A 101 -7.67 6.94 18.21
CA SER A 101 -7.15 5.72 18.82
C SER A 101 -5.74 5.95 19.37
N LEU A 102 -5.57 5.75 20.68
CA LEU A 102 -4.26 5.81 21.35
C LEU A 102 -3.46 4.49 21.25
N THR A 103 -4.09 3.42 20.77
CA THR A 103 -3.46 2.10 20.61
C THR A 103 -3.01 1.89 19.17
N SER A 104 -3.93 1.53 18.27
CA SER A 104 -3.69 1.42 16.83
C SER A 104 -4.96 1.15 16.04
N ARG A 105 -5.05 1.79 14.86
CA ARG A 105 -5.93 1.43 13.74
C ARG A 105 -5.14 1.03 12.50
N SER A 106 -3.82 0.93 12.62
CA SER A 106 -2.91 0.67 11.50
C SER A 106 -2.55 -0.81 11.45
N ILE A 107 -2.69 -1.39 10.26
CA ILE A 107 -2.19 -2.74 9.96
C ILE A 107 -1.16 -2.64 8.84
N SER A 108 -0.20 -3.56 8.82
CA SER A 108 0.86 -3.62 7.83
C SER A 108 1.02 -5.05 7.31
N PRO A 109 1.62 -5.26 6.12
CA PRO A 109 1.92 -6.62 5.67
C PRO A 109 2.93 -7.29 6.61
N ALA A 110 2.70 -8.57 6.91
CA ALA A 110 3.78 -9.38 7.47
C ALA A 110 4.95 -9.49 6.46
N PRO A 111 6.20 -9.64 6.93
CA PRO A 111 7.34 -9.87 6.03
C PRO A 111 7.07 -11.01 5.05
N PHE A 112 7.57 -10.88 3.83
CA PHE A 112 7.26 -11.80 2.73
C PHE A 112 8.55 -12.34 2.11
N ASP A 113 8.65 -13.67 1.93
CA ASP A 113 9.81 -14.32 1.32
C ASP A 113 9.70 -14.26 -0.21
N LEU A 114 10.49 -13.39 -0.86
CA LEU A 114 10.44 -13.24 -2.31
C LEU A 114 10.79 -14.52 -3.09
N LYS A 115 11.35 -15.55 -2.44
CA LYS A 115 11.60 -16.84 -3.10
C LYS A 115 10.33 -17.65 -3.33
N THR A 116 9.21 -17.30 -2.72
CA THR A 116 7.92 -17.97 -2.95
C THR A 116 7.20 -17.46 -4.19
N LEU A 117 7.60 -16.31 -4.73
CA LEU A 117 7.08 -15.81 -6.01
C LEU A 117 7.48 -16.74 -7.15
N SER A 118 6.49 -17.16 -7.93
CA SER A 118 6.70 -17.99 -9.10
C SER A 118 7.42 -17.24 -10.22
N GLY A 119 8.20 -17.96 -11.02
CA GLY A 119 8.88 -17.43 -12.21
C GLY A 119 9.86 -16.29 -11.91
N ASN A 120 10.06 -15.43 -12.91
CA ASN A 120 11.02 -14.32 -12.84
C ASN A 120 10.43 -13.05 -12.21
N TRP A 121 9.26 -13.12 -11.57
CA TRP A 121 8.56 -11.95 -11.05
C TRP A 121 9.32 -11.23 -9.93
N GLN A 122 10.20 -11.92 -9.22
CA GLN A 122 11.04 -11.30 -8.20
C GLN A 122 11.87 -10.12 -8.74
N SER A 123 12.37 -10.20 -9.98
CA SER A 123 13.17 -9.12 -10.59
C SER A 123 12.30 -7.99 -11.15
N GLN A 124 11.00 -8.23 -11.31
CA GLN A 124 10.01 -7.28 -11.80
C GLN A 124 9.26 -6.56 -10.67
N LEU A 125 9.56 -6.85 -9.40
CA LEU A 125 9.08 -6.03 -8.30
C LEU A 125 9.97 -4.80 -8.12
N ARG A 126 9.33 -3.63 -8.02
CA ARG A 126 10.00 -2.39 -7.65
C ARG A 126 10.52 -2.51 -6.23
N ARG A 127 11.76 -2.08 -6.03
CA ARG A 127 12.45 -2.10 -4.74
C ARG A 127 13.22 -0.79 -4.55
N PRO A 128 13.35 -0.30 -3.30
CA PRO A 128 14.30 0.77 -2.99
C PRO A 128 15.71 0.39 -3.47
N THR A 129 16.47 1.39 -3.94
CA THR A 129 17.87 1.20 -4.36
C THR A 129 18.83 1.18 -3.18
N ASP A 130 18.42 1.80 -2.07
CA ASP A 130 19.10 1.76 -0.78
C ASP A 130 18.84 0.46 -0.03
N TRP A 131 19.83 0.00 0.73
CA TRP A 131 19.64 -1.12 1.64
C TRP A 131 18.72 -0.71 2.78
N ARG A 132 17.67 -1.52 3.04
CA ARG A 132 16.75 -1.32 4.16
C ARG A 132 16.63 -2.60 4.99
N PRO A 133 16.62 -2.50 6.32
CA PRO A 133 16.41 -3.66 7.17
C PRO A 133 14.99 -4.20 6.99
N VAL A 134 14.83 -5.52 7.10
CA VAL A 134 13.53 -6.19 7.06
C VAL A 134 12.87 -6.08 8.43
N VAL A 135 12.15 -4.99 8.63
CA VAL A 135 11.48 -4.64 9.89
C VAL A 135 10.05 -4.16 9.65
N THR A 136 9.18 -4.39 10.62
CA THR A 136 7.85 -3.78 10.65
C THR A 136 7.94 -2.31 11.09
N SER A 137 6.85 -1.55 10.90
CA SER A 137 6.74 -0.16 11.37
C SER A 137 7.03 -0.03 12.86
N VAL A 138 6.58 -1.00 13.66
CA VAL A 138 6.80 -1.04 15.12
C VAL A 138 8.27 -1.30 15.44
N GLU A 139 8.91 -2.24 14.76
CA GLU A 139 10.31 -2.59 14.98
C GLU A 139 11.27 -1.47 14.60
N ALA A 140 10.92 -0.67 13.59
CA ALA A 140 11.73 0.48 13.15
C ALA A 140 11.98 1.49 14.27
N ARG A 141 11.09 1.59 15.27
CA ARG A 141 11.26 2.47 16.44
C ARG A 141 12.58 2.22 17.18
N SER A 142 12.94 0.95 17.41
CA SER A 142 14.16 0.63 18.16
C SER A 142 15.42 0.98 17.37
N ILE A 143 15.38 0.90 16.04
CA ILE A 143 16.49 1.29 15.16
C ILE A 143 16.73 2.80 15.23
N VAL A 144 15.66 3.60 15.14
CA VAL A 144 15.76 5.06 15.26
C VAL A 144 16.25 5.49 16.65
N ARG A 145 15.92 4.71 17.68
CA ARG A 145 16.34 4.94 19.07
C ARG A 145 17.61 4.16 19.44
N CYS A 146 18.40 3.71 18.45
CA CYS A 146 19.64 3.00 18.71
C CYS A 146 20.59 3.89 19.52
N GLY A 147 20.89 3.50 20.76
CA GLY A 147 21.69 4.28 21.71
C GLY A 147 20.89 5.01 22.78
N ALA A 148 19.56 5.09 22.67
CA ALA A 148 18.71 5.67 23.72
C ALA A 148 18.56 4.74 24.93
N SER A 149 18.76 3.43 24.76
CA SER A 149 18.77 2.44 25.83
C SER A 149 19.52 1.18 25.42
N ILE A 150 19.95 0.37 26.41
CA ILE A 150 20.53 -0.95 26.15
C ILE A 150 19.52 -1.85 25.43
N GLY A 151 18.22 -1.75 25.78
CA GLY A 151 17.17 -2.51 25.12
C GLY A 151 17.03 -2.18 23.63
N ASP A 152 16.99 -0.89 23.28
CA ASP A 152 16.92 -0.44 21.88
C ASP A 152 18.20 -0.80 21.11
N PHE A 153 19.37 -0.73 21.74
CA PHE A 153 20.64 -1.18 21.15
C PHE A 153 20.62 -2.69 20.85
N LEU A 154 20.30 -3.53 21.83
CA LEU A 154 20.23 -4.99 21.65
C LEU A 154 19.18 -5.37 20.60
N LYS A 155 18.02 -4.70 20.61
CA LYS A 155 16.98 -4.91 19.60
C LYS A 155 17.47 -4.52 18.20
N THR A 156 18.19 -3.41 18.08
CA THR A 156 18.78 -3.00 16.79
C THR A 156 19.78 -4.04 16.27
N VAL A 157 20.69 -4.53 17.12
CA VAL A 157 21.63 -5.61 16.76
C VAL A 157 20.88 -6.87 16.32
N GLN A 158 19.82 -7.25 17.04
CA GLN A 158 18.98 -8.39 16.67
C GLN A 158 18.37 -8.21 15.26
N LEU A 159 17.81 -7.04 14.97
CA LEU A 159 17.07 -6.75 13.74
C LEU A 159 17.97 -6.54 12.52
N VAL A 160 19.11 -5.88 12.71
CA VAL A 160 20.00 -5.41 11.63
C VAL A 160 21.16 -6.38 11.36
N VAL A 161 21.58 -7.16 12.35
CA VAL A 161 22.70 -8.09 12.22
C VAL A 161 22.23 -9.54 12.29
N LEU A 162 21.65 -9.96 13.42
CA LEU A 162 21.35 -11.38 13.67
C LEU A 162 20.27 -11.92 12.73
N ARG A 163 19.17 -11.18 12.54
CA ARG A 163 18.07 -11.61 11.66
C ARG A 163 18.51 -11.71 10.19
N PRO A 164 19.23 -10.75 9.58
CA PRO A 164 19.74 -10.89 8.22
C PRO A 164 20.70 -12.08 8.06
N LEU A 165 21.62 -12.29 9.02
CA LEU A 165 22.51 -13.45 9.01
C LEU A 165 21.71 -14.76 9.05
N TRP A 166 20.73 -14.85 9.94
CA TRP A 166 19.85 -16.02 10.04
C TRP A 166 19.03 -16.27 8.76
N THR A 167 18.53 -15.19 8.16
CA THR A 167 17.80 -15.22 6.90
C THR A 167 18.68 -15.71 5.76
N MET A 168 19.93 -15.25 5.72
CA MET A 168 20.94 -15.70 4.75
C MET A 168 21.28 -17.18 4.92
N ILE A 169 21.52 -17.65 6.15
CA ILE A 169 21.79 -19.06 6.45
C ILE A 169 20.64 -19.96 6.01
N ARG A 170 19.40 -19.52 6.20
CA ARG A 170 18.19 -20.25 5.73
C ARG A 170 17.92 -20.09 4.23
N GLY A 171 18.76 -19.34 3.52
CA GLY A 171 18.59 -19.05 2.11
C GLY A 171 17.25 -18.37 1.81
N LYS A 172 16.73 -17.53 2.71
CA LYS A 172 15.46 -16.81 2.54
C LYS A 172 15.72 -15.41 1.98
N LYS A 173 14.72 -14.81 1.31
CA LYS A 173 14.83 -13.43 0.80
C LYS A 173 13.63 -12.61 1.22
N PHE A 174 13.56 -12.32 2.53
CA PHE A 174 12.47 -11.54 3.07
C PHE A 174 12.53 -10.08 2.65
N VAL A 175 11.35 -9.52 2.42
CA VAL A 175 11.08 -8.09 2.32
C VAL A 175 10.00 -7.71 3.33
N ALA A 176 9.97 -6.43 3.71
CA ALA A 176 8.97 -5.87 4.63
C ALA A 176 8.37 -4.59 4.04
N ALA A 177 7.51 -3.92 4.81
CA ALA A 177 6.91 -2.63 4.48
C ALA A 177 6.22 -2.64 3.11
N GLY A 178 6.30 -1.53 2.36
CA GLY A 178 5.66 -1.38 1.06
C GLY A 178 6.01 -2.46 0.03
N VAL A 179 7.24 -2.98 0.05
CA VAL A 179 7.64 -4.08 -0.84
C VAL A 179 6.90 -5.37 -0.49
N ALA A 180 6.71 -5.68 0.79
CA ALA A 180 5.92 -6.84 1.21
C ALA A 180 4.44 -6.69 0.87
N LEU A 181 3.88 -5.47 1.00
CA LEU A 181 2.50 -5.18 0.62
C LEU A 181 2.28 -5.50 -0.87
N VAL A 182 3.14 -4.96 -1.74
CA VAL A 182 3.08 -5.22 -3.18
C VAL A 182 3.30 -6.70 -3.47
N ALA A 183 4.33 -7.34 -2.88
CA ALA A 183 4.67 -8.73 -3.18
C ALA A 183 3.54 -9.70 -2.80
N ARG A 184 2.91 -9.52 -1.63
CA ARG A 184 1.78 -10.35 -1.18
C ARG A 184 0.54 -10.17 -2.06
N LEU A 185 0.15 -8.93 -2.35
CA LEU A 185 -0.95 -8.67 -3.28
C LEU A 185 -0.65 -9.29 -4.64
N PHE A 186 0.56 -9.09 -5.14
CA PHE A 186 0.97 -9.62 -6.43
C PHE A 186 0.93 -11.14 -6.48
N GLN A 187 1.43 -11.83 -5.45
CA GLN A 187 1.36 -13.29 -5.33
C GLN A 187 -0.10 -13.80 -5.36
N ILE A 188 -1.01 -13.15 -4.63
CA ILE A 188 -2.44 -13.52 -4.64
C ILE A 188 -3.01 -13.36 -6.04
N ASN A 189 -2.79 -12.22 -6.69
CA ASN A 189 -3.31 -11.98 -8.03
C ASN A 189 -2.74 -12.95 -9.08
N LEU A 190 -1.46 -13.35 -8.96
CA LEU A 190 -0.86 -14.40 -9.78
C LEU A 190 -1.56 -15.76 -9.56
N SER A 191 -1.83 -16.14 -8.32
CA SER A 191 -2.54 -17.39 -8.01
C SER A 191 -3.99 -17.40 -8.52
N LEU A 192 -4.61 -16.23 -8.67
CA LEU A 192 -5.94 -16.05 -9.26
C LEU A 192 -5.91 -15.98 -10.80
N GLY A 193 -4.73 -16.13 -11.43
CA GLY A 193 -4.57 -16.16 -12.89
C GLY A 193 -4.69 -14.80 -13.58
N MET A 194 -4.48 -13.70 -12.85
CA MET A 194 -4.52 -12.36 -13.45
C MET A 194 -3.36 -12.13 -14.41
N LYS A 195 -3.63 -11.39 -15.49
CA LYS A 195 -2.63 -11.04 -16.51
C LYS A 195 -1.99 -9.70 -16.18
N PHE A 196 -0.69 -9.62 -16.38
CA PHE A 196 0.10 -8.41 -16.14
C PHE A 196 0.90 -8.05 -17.38
N TRP A 197 0.81 -6.79 -17.81
CA TRP A 197 1.71 -6.20 -18.80
C TRP A 197 2.54 -5.11 -18.12
N THR A 198 3.85 -5.31 -18.06
CA THR A 198 4.81 -4.23 -17.81
C THR A 198 5.14 -3.52 -19.12
N ASP A 199 5.83 -2.38 -19.02
CA ASP A 199 6.22 -1.55 -20.16
C ASP A 199 5.00 -1.15 -21.00
N ALA A 200 3.84 -0.99 -20.33
CA ALA A 200 2.53 -0.81 -20.92
C ALA A 200 1.87 0.46 -20.36
N GLY A 201 1.95 1.55 -21.10
CA GLY A 201 1.40 2.84 -20.73
C GLY A 201 -0.04 3.03 -21.21
N LEU A 202 -0.93 3.48 -20.33
CA LEU A 202 -2.23 4.00 -20.76
C LEU A 202 -2.02 5.29 -21.57
N ASN A 203 -2.52 5.30 -22.81
CA ASN A 203 -2.49 6.48 -23.67
C ASN A 203 -3.86 7.19 -23.69
N GLN A 204 -4.93 6.45 -24.00
CA GLN A 204 -6.26 7.03 -24.18
C GLN A 204 -7.36 6.07 -23.72
N LEU A 205 -8.43 6.59 -23.09
CA LEU A 205 -9.66 5.82 -22.88
C LEU A 205 -10.51 5.78 -24.15
N LEU A 206 -11.07 4.63 -24.46
CA LEU A 206 -11.98 4.44 -25.58
C LEU A 206 -13.42 4.55 -25.08
N THR A 207 -14.21 5.40 -25.74
CA THR A 207 -15.62 5.60 -25.42
C THR A 207 -16.52 5.15 -26.57
N SER A 208 -17.70 4.64 -26.21
CA SER A 208 -18.79 4.40 -27.17
C SER A 208 -19.49 5.71 -27.54
N SER A 209 -20.34 5.68 -28.56
CA SER A 209 -21.21 6.81 -28.93
C SER A 209 -22.13 7.26 -27.79
N ALA A 210 -22.48 6.37 -26.87
CA ALA A 210 -23.26 6.67 -25.66
C ALA A 210 -22.43 7.26 -24.51
N GLY A 211 -21.13 7.46 -24.68
CA GLY A 211 -20.23 8.02 -23.65
C GLY A 211 -19.63 7.01 -22.67
N ASN A 212 -20.04 5.74 -22.71
CA ASN A 212 -19.48 4.70 -21.84
C ASN A 212 -18.03 4.39 -22.19
N VAL A 213 -17.15 4.23 -21.19
CA VAL A 213 -15.78 3.72 -21.37
C VAL A 213 -15.84 2.23 -21.69
N VAL A 214 -15.33 1.85 -22.86
CA VAL A 214 -15.37 0.47 -23.40
C VAL A 214 -13.99 -0.16 -23.55
N GLY A 215 -12.93 0.54 -23.15
CA GLY A 215 -11.56 0.06 -23.28
C GLY A 215 -10.54 1.19 -23.22
N ALA A 216 -9.34 0.89 -23.69
CA ALA A 216 -8.22 1.83 -23.74
C ALA A 216 -7.25 1.53 -24.88
N LEU A 217 -6.55 2.57 -25.33
CA LEU A 217 -5.33 2.46 -26.13
C LEU A 217 -4.13 2.37 -25.17
N ILE A 218 -3.37 1.29 -25.31
CA ILE A 218 -2.21 0.98 -24.49
C ILE A 218 -0.97 1.01 -25.39
N GLU A 219 0.01 1.82 -25.03
CA GLU A 219 1.31 1.82 -25.69
C GLU A 219 2.21 0.77 -25.04
N ARG A 220 2.72 -0.18 -25.84
CA ARG A 220 3.58 -1.27 -25.39
C ARG A 220 4.48 -1.74 -26.53
N ASP A 221 5.77 -1.95 -26.26
CA ASP A 221 6.76 -2.41 -27.25
C ASP A 221 6.78 -1.54 -28.53
N GLY A 222 6.63 -0.22 -28.38
CA GLY A 222 6.56 0.75 -29.49
C GLY A 222 5.29 0.66 -30.34
N LYS A 223 4.28 -0.10 -29.91
CA LYS A 223 3.00 -0.28 -30.61
C LYS A 223 1.85 0.24 -29.77
N VAL A 224 0.82 0.77 -30.45
CA VAL A 224 -0.44 1.12 -29.82
C VAL A 224 -1.42 -0.04 -29.96
N LEU A 225 -1.74 -0.67 -28.84
CA LEU A 225 -2.67 -1.79 -28.74
C LEU A 225 -4.04 -1.30 -28.29
N ARG A 226 -5.09 -1.78 -28.94
CA ARG A 226 -6.47 -1.55 -28.50
C ARG A 226 -6.91 -2.67 -27.58
N VAL A 227 -7.19 -2.34 -26.32
CA VAL A 227 -7.70 -3.28 -25.31
C VAL A 227 -9.16 -2.97 -25.01
N GLN A 228 -10.04 -3.93 -25.23
CA GLN A 228 -11.45 -3.81 -24.88
C GLN A 228 -11.67 -4.19 -23.40
N ALA A 229 -12.44 -3.39 -22.68
CA ALA A 229 -12.83 -3.64 -21.30
C ALA A 229 -14.35 -3.85 -21.23
N LYS A 230 -14.78 -5.10 -21.01
CA LYS A 230 -16.21 -5.46 -21.00
C LYS A 230 -16.93 -4.96 -19.75
N SER A 231 -16.24 -4.93 -18.61
CA SER A 231 -16.83 -4.59 -17.31
C SER A 231 -16.46 -3.18 -16.83
N GLY A 232 -15.35 -2.62 -17.33
CA GLY A 232 -14.91 -1.27 -16.99
C GLY A 232 -13.39 -1.14 -16.90
N VAL A 233 -12.94 0.08 -16.68
CA VAL A 233 -11.53 0.44 -16.52
C VAL A 233 -11.34 1.08 -15.14
N ILE A 234 -10.36 0.59 -14.38
CA ILE A 234 -9.97 1.18 -13.08
C ILE A 234 -8.67 1.96 -13.28
N LEU A 235 -8.69 3.25 -12.98
CA LEU A 235 -7.50 4.10 -12.98
C LEU A 235 -6.88 4.15 -11.59
N ALA A 236 -5.80 3.41 -11.40
CA ALA A 236 -5.01 3.36 -10.16
C ALA A 236 -3.53 3.71 -10.43
N ALA A 237 -3.27 4.68 -11.30
CA ALA A 237 -1.96 5.00 -11.87
C ALA A 237 -1.16 6.09 -11.11
N GLY A 238 -1.53 6.38 -9.85
CA GLY A 238 -0.93 7.46 -9.06
C GLY A 238 -1.43 8.85 -9.42
N GLY A 239 -0.73 9.88 -8.92
CA GLY A 239 -1.09 11.30 -9.09
C GLY A 239 -0.12 12.06 -9.98
N PHE A 240 -0.23 13.39 -9.98
CA PHE A 240 0.53 14.30 -10.85
C PHE A 240 1.75 14.95 -10.18
N ALA A 241 2.22 14.43 -9.04
CA ALA A 241 3.32 15.02 -8.27
C ALA A 241 4.67 15.14 -9.03
N ARG A 242 4.81 14.45 -10.17
CA ARG A 242 5.97 14.54 -11.08
C ARG A 242 5.66 15.25 -12.42
N ASN A 243 4.50 15.89 -12.56
CA ASN A 243 4.14 16.69 -13.72
C ASN A 243 4.27 18.19 -13.36
N PRO A 244 5.30 18.91 -13.86
CA PRO A 244 5.55 20.31 -13.51
C PRO A 244 4.37 21.23 -13.83
N GLU A 245 3.78 21.09 -15.02
CA GLU A 245 2.66 21.94 -15.48
C GLU A 245 1.42 21.77 -14.59
N MET A 246 1.07 20.53 -14.25
CA MET A 246 -0.06 20.27 -13.35
C MET A 246 0.23 20.73 -11.92
N ARG A 247 1.48 20.62 -11.44
CA ARG A 247 1.86 21.14 -10.12
C ARG A 247 1.67 22.64 -10.05
N GLU A 248 2.18 23.38 -11.04
CA GLU A 248 2.04 24.83 -11.13
C GLU A 248 0.57 25.25 -11.19
N ARG A 249 -0.25 24.51 -11.94
CA ARG A 249 -1.67 24.83 -12.11
C ARG A 249 -2.55 24.51 -10.91
N TYR A 250 -2.28 23.43 -10.18
CA TYR A 250 -3.24 22.85 -9.21
C TYR A 250 -2.77 22.82 -7.76
N LEU A 251 -1.47 22.93 -7.48
CA LEU A 251 -0.98 22.95 -6.09
C LEU A 251 -0.93 24.38 -5.55
N GLN A 252 -1.13 24.51 -4.24
CA GLN A 252 -1.00 25.78 -3.54
C GLN A 252 0.46 26.26 -3.62
N THR A 253 0.64 27.54 -3.94
CA THR A 253 1.95 28.19 -3.97
C THR A 253 2.35 28.65 -2.55
N PRO A 254 3.65 28.57 -2.21
CA PRO A 254 4.76 28.14 -3.05
C PRO A 254 4.86 26.61 -3.15
N THR A 255 5.12 26.10 -4.37
CA THR A 255 5.33 24.67 -4.68
C THR A 255 6.78 24.23 -4.50
N GLN A 256 7.59 25.03 -3.78
CA GLN A 256 8.99 24.74 -3.52
C GLN A 256 9.14 23.51 -2.63
N THR A 257 9.88 22.53 -3.13
CA THR A 257 10.43 21.41 -2.38
C THR A 257 11.86 21.77 -1.99
N GLU A 258 12.16 21.79 -0.70
CA GLU A 258 13.46 21.27 -0.25
C GLU A 258 13.54 19.77 -0.57
#